data_AF-A0A8T1NZV4-F1
#
_entry.id   AF-A0A8T1NZV4-F1
#
_cell.length_a   1.000
_cell.length_b   1.000
_cell.length_c   1.000
_cell.angle_alpha   90.00
_cell.angle_beta   90.00
_cell.angle_gamma   90.00
#
_symmetry.space_group_name_H-M   'P 1'
#
loop_
_entity.id
_entity.type
_entity.pdbx_description
1 polymer ?
#
loop_
_entity_poly.entity_id
_entity_poly.type
_entity_poly.pdbx_seq_one_letter_code
_entity_poly.pdbx_strand_id
1 'polypeptide(L)' 'MEHVIAGKFKLGGKIGNGSFGELYLAINVQTGEEVAVKLEYVKTKHQ' A
#
# COMPACT_ATOMS: atom_id res chain seq x y z
N MET A 1 11.18 -9.58 -6.01
CA MET A 1 9.87 -9.63 -6.70
C MET A 1 9.20 -8.28 -6.50
N GLU A 2 8.98 -7.52 -7.56
CA GLU A 2 8.22 -6.28 -7.46
C GLU A 2 6.74 -6.61 -7.23
N HIS A 3 6.17 -6.06 -6.16
CA HIS A 3 4.76 -6.22 -5.86
C HIS A 3 4.01 -5.04 -6.47
N VAL A 4 3.41 -5.26 -7.65
CA VAL A 4 2.54 -4.26 -8.28
C VAL A 4 1.10 -4.57 -7.89
N ILE A 5 0.45 -3.63 -7.20
CA ILE A 5 -0.95 -3.74 -6.81
C ILE A 5 -1.85 -2.99 -7.79
N ALA A 6 -3.03 -3.56 -8.06
CA ALA A 6 -4.03 -3.02 -8.99
C ALA A 6 -3.48 -2.67 -10.38
N GLY A 7 -2.32 -3.23 -10.77
CA GLY A 7 -1.59 -2.86 -11.99
C GLY A 7 -1.10 -1.40 -12.05
N LYS A 8 -1.16 -0.65 -10.93
CA LYS A 8 -0.95 0.80 -10.90
C LYS A 8 0.12 1.27 -9.93
N PHE A 9 0.33 0.56 -8.83
CA PHE A 9 1.26 1.01 -7.78
C PHE A 9 2.28 -0.06 -7.49
N LYS A 10 3.56 0.28 -7.64
CA LYS A 10 4.66 -0.57 -7.23
C LYS A 10 4.90 -0.34 -5.74
N LEU A 11 4.62 -1.36 -4.93
CA LEU A 11 4.80 -1.32 -3.48
C LEU A 11 6.29 -1.27 -3.12
N GLY A 12 6.63 -0.37 -2.21
CA GLY A 12 7.93 -0.23 -1.59
C GLY A 12 7.95 -0.74 -0.15
N GLY A 13 8.84 -0.17 0.67
CA GLY A 13 8.98 -0.54 2.07
C GLY A 13 7.76 -0.17 2.92
N LYS A 14 7.50 -0.98 3.94
CA LYS A 14 6.54 -0.64 5.00
C LYS A 14 7.03 0.59 5.75
N ILE A 15 6.14 1.56 5.92
CA ILE A 15 6.43 2.83 6.61
C ILE A 15 5.66 2.97 7.93
N GLY A 16 4.68 2.10 8.20
CA GLY A 16 3.96 2.15 9.47
C GLY A 16 2.84 1.13 9.61
N ASN A 17 2.12 1.24 10.72
CA ASN A 17 0.88 0.52 11.00
C ASN A 17 -0.20 1.57 11.34
N GLY A 18 -1.39 1.40 10.79
CA GLY A 18 -2.59 2.16 11.18
C GLY A 18 -3.64 1.25 11.79
N SER A 19 -4.72 1.83 12.33
CA SER A 19 -5.75 1.08 13.07
C SER A 19 -6.39 -0.10 12.30
N PHE A 20 -6.37 -0.05 10.96
CA PHE A 20 -7.03 -1.06 10.11
C PHE A 20 -6.05 -1.87 9.25
N GLY A 21 -4.74 -1.66 9.40
CA GLY A 21 -3.74 -2.40 8.62
C GLY A 21 -2.38 -1.73 8.51
N GLU A 22 -1.65 -2.09 7.46
CA GLU A 22 -0.25 -1.70 7.26
C GLU A 22 -0.14 -0.54 6.26
N LEU A 23 0.82 0.35 6.46
CA LEU A 23 1.11 1.48 5.58
C LEU A 23 2.45 1.24 4.86
N TYR A 24 2.46 1.47 3.56
CA TYR A 24 3.60 1.29 2.67
C TYR A 24 3.86 2.55 1.85
N LEU A 25 5.13 2.79 1.53
CA LEU A 25 5.47 3.68 0.41
C LEU A 25 5.19 2.94 -0.90
N ALA A 26 4.72 3.64 -1.93
CA ALA A 26 4.59 3.09 -3.27
C ALA A 26 4.82 4.17 -4.32
N ILE A 27 5.08 3.74 -5.55
CA ILE A 27 5.20 4.61 -6.72
C ILE A 27 4.05 4.31 -7.68
N ASN A 28 3.36 5.34 -8.15
CA ASN A 28 2.43 5.21 -9.27
C ASN A 28 3.24 4.91 -10.54
N VAL A 29 3.01 3.76 -11.17
CA VAL A 29 3.80 3.30 -12.33
C VAL A 29 3.59 4.14 -13.59
N GLN A 30 2.49 4.90 -13.66
CA GLN A 30 2.18 5.76 -14.81
C GLN A 30 2.74 7.17 -14.62
N THR A 31 2.63 7.74 -13.42
CA THR A 31 3.01 9.15 -13.16
C THR A 31 4.39 9.29 -12.52
N GLY A 32 4.92 8.24 -11.90
CA GLY A 32 6.16 8.29 -11.11
C GLY A 32 5.99 8.92 -9.72
N GLU A 33 4.78 9.32 -9.34
CA GLU A 33 4.53 9.97 -8.05
C GLU A 33 4.71 9.00 -6.88
N GLU A 34 5.37 9.48 -5.82
CA GLU A 34 5.43 8.84 -4.52
C GLU A 34 4.09 8.98 -3.79
N VAL A 35 3.55 7.86 -3.33
CA VAL A 35 2.27 7.79 -2.61
C VAL A 35 2.38 6.87 -1.40
N ALA A 36 1.52 7.07 -0.41
CA ALA A 36 1.31 6.12 0.68
C ALA A 36 0.14 5.19 0.33
N VAL A 37 0.36 3.88 0.46
CA VAL A 37 -0.67 2.85 0.28
C VAL A 37 -0.97 2.22 1.63
N LYS A 38 -2.24 2.19 2.00
CA LYS A 38 -2.72 1.46 3.16
C LYS A 38 -3.32 0.12 2.72
N LEU A 39 -2.82 -0.98 3.28
CA LEU A 39 -3.34 -2.32 3.05
C LEU A 39 -4.17 -2.75 4.25
N GLU A 40 -5.47 -2.92 4.05
CA GLU A 40 -6.40 -3.39 5.07
C GLU A 40 -6.76 -4.85 4.80
N TYR A 41 -6.69 -5.68 5.86
CA TYR A 41 -7.11 -7.07 5.73
C TYR A 41 -8.62 -7.12 5.54
N VAL A 42 -9.11 -7.82 4.50
CA VAL A 42 -10.54 -7.86 4.16
C VAL A 42 -11.41 -8.39 5.30
N LYS A 43 -10.83 -9.20 6.19
CA LYS A 43 -11.53 -9.76 7.36
C LYS A 43 -11.31 -8.95 8.65
N THR A 44 -10.67 -7.78 8.59
CA THR A 44 -10.56 -6.90 9.75
C THR A 44 -11.97 -6.51 10.17
N LYS A 45 -12.40 -6.96 11.35
CA LYS A 45 -13.65 -6.48 11.94
C LYS A 45 -13.44 -5.02 12.32
N HIS A 46 -14.35 -4.14 11.89
CA HIS A 46 -14.44 -2.81 12.46
C HIS A 46 -14.72 -2.98 13.97
N GLN A 47 -13.85 -2.42 14.81
CA GLN A 47 -14.07 -2.37 16.26
C GLN A 47 -15.03 -1.23 16.56
#